data_AF-A0A8E2EMZ2-F1
#
_entry.id   AF-A0A8E2EMZ2-F1
#
_cell.length_a   1.000
_cell.length_b   1.000
_cell.length_c   1.000
_cell.angle_alpha   90.00
_cell.angle_beta   90.00
_cell.angle_gamma   90.00
#
_symmetry.space_group_name_H-M   'P 1'
#
loop_
_entity.id
_entity.type
_entity.pdbx_description
1 polymer ?
#
loop_
_entity_poly.entity_id
_entity_poly.type
_entity_poly.pdbx_seq_one_letter_code
_entity_poly.pdbx_strand_id
1 'polypeptide(L)'
;EAIWRQAGSKKGLKLDRNFVFTAISSPQTVALWVFKSVLHWMFSLAMSCTFAIGVTMRPVQNLYLTAGVAILAIFATGLALWKPKGSQPVNYGHLHTIINTIDSWPKEGGKIY
;
A
#
# COMPACT_ATOMS: atom_id res chain seq x y z
N GLU A 1 -8.38 5.01 5.21
CA GLU A 1 -9.69 4.82 4.54
C GLU A 1 -10.40 3.51 4.92
N ALA A 2 -9.79 2.33 4.72
CA ALA A 2 -10.43 1.05 5.05
C ALA A 2 -10.87 0.94 6.53
N ILE A 3 -10.08 1.50 7.45
CA ILE A 3 -10.38 1.55 8.90
C ILE A 3 -11.65 2.35 9.20
N TRP A 4 -11.85 3.49 8.53
CA TRP A 4 -13.03 4.33 8.68
C TRP A 4 -14.31 3.64 8.21
N ARG A 5 -14.20 2.84 7.14
CA ARG A 5 -15.33 2.03 6.64
C ARG A 5 -15.66 0.86 7.54
N GLN A 6 -14.66 0.33 8.23
CA GLN A 6 -14.83 -0.75 9.19
C GLN A 6 -15.48 -0.25 10.49
N ALA A 7 -15.21 1.00 10.88
CA ALA A 7 -15.90 1.67 11.99
C ALA A 7 -17.40 1.83 11.67
N GLY A 8 -17.76 2.44 10.54
CA GLY A 8 -19.17 2.61 10.14
C GLY A 8 -19.90 1.35 9.66
N SER A 9 -19.30 0.17 9.81
CA SER A 9 -19.92 -1.12 9.48
C SER A 9 -20.49 -1.77 10.75
N LYS A 10 -21.57 -2.56 10.63
CA LYS A 10 -22.18 -3.29 11.76
C LYS A 10 -21.19 -4.16 12.57
N LYS A 11 -20.02 -4.44 12.01
CA LYS A 11 -18.95 -5.23 12.63
C LYS A 11 -18.14 -4.44 13.68
N GLY A 12 -18.15 -3.11 13.60
CA GLY A 12 -17.35 -2.19 14.43
C GLY A 12 -15.84 -2.35 14.21
N LEU A 13 -15.06 -1.35 14.64
CA LEU A 13 -13.60 -1.43 14.69
C LEU A 13 -13.16 -1.83 16.10
N LYS A 14 -12.39 -2.92 16.23
CA LYS A 14 -11.73 -3.26 17.50
C LYS A 14 -10.59 -2.27 17.75
N LEU A 15 -10.62 -1.56 18.88
CA LEU A 15 -9.65 -0.53 19.23
C LEU A 15 -8.24 -1.12 19.48
N ASP A 16 -8.17 -2.37 19.91
CA ASP A 16 -6.95 -3.09 20.31
C ASP A 16 -6.19 -3.76 19.14
N ARG A 17 -6.40 -3.30 17.91
CA ARG A 17 -5.70 -3.87 16.75
C ARG A 17 -4.40 -3.11 16.52
N ASN A 18 -3.26 -3.79 16.58
CA ASN A 18 -1.98 -3.25 16.12
C ASN A 18 -2.10 -2.78 14.66
N PHE A 19 -2.24 -1.46 14.49
CA PHE A 19 -2.50 -0.81 13.20
C PHE A 19 -1.32 -1.01 12.24
N VAL A 20 -0.10 -0.95 12.76
CA VAL A 20 1.14 -1.21 12.01
C VAL A 20 1.12 -2.64 11.48
N PHE A 21 0.82 -3.62 12.33
CA PHE A 21 0.78 -5.03 11.96
C PHE A 21 -0.29 -5.30 10.88
N THR A 22 -1.43 -4.62 10.99
CA THR A 22 -2.50 -4.72 9.99
C THR A 22 -2.09 -4.12 8.65
N ALA A 23 -1.36 -3.00 8.64
CA ALA A 23 -0.88 -2.34 7.43
C ALA A 23 0.20 -3.15 6.70
N ILE A 24 1.14 -3.74 7.44
CA ILE A 24 2.22 -4.57 6.87
C ILE A 24 1.70 -5.94 6.40
N SER A 25 0.68 -6.49 7.06
CA SER A 25 0.06 -7.75 6.69
C SER A 25 -0.96 -7.61 5.54
N SER A 26 -1.18 -6.39 5.05
CA SER A 26 -2.10 -6.16 3.94
C SER A 26 -1.57 -6.83 2.65
N PRO A 27 -2.37 -7.62 1.92
CA PRO A 27 -1.90 -8.34 0.73
C PRO A 27 -1.25 -7.43 -0.32
N GLN A 28 -1.75 -6.21 -0.47
CA GLN A 28 -1.18 -5.18 -1.36
C GLN A 28 0.22 -4.75 -0.91
N THR A 29 0.41 -4.55 0.39
CA THR A 29 1.71 -4.18 0.97
C THR A 29 2.72 -5.31 0.79
N VAL A 30 2.32 -6.56 1.07
CA VAL A 30 3.16 -7.74 0.86
C VAL A 30 3.54 -7.89 -0.61
N ALA A 31 2.57 -7.74 -1.53
CA ALA A 31 2.83 -7.78 -2.97
C ALA A 31 3.84 -6.71 -3.40
N LEU A 32 3.69 -5.46 -2.93
CA LEU A 32 4.63 -4.37 -3.24
C LEU A 32 6.05 -4.65 -2.71
N TRP A 33 6.18 -5.25 -1.53
CA TRP A 33 7.49 -5.64 -0.99
C TRP A 33 8.15 -6.73 -1.84
N VAL A 34 7.39 -7.75 -2.26
CA VAL A 34 7.89 -8.79 -3.16
C VAL A 34 8.34 -8.18 -4.49
N PHE A 35 7.51 -7.34 -5.11
CA PHE A 35 7.88 -6.65 -6.35
C PHE A 35 9.15 -5.81 -6.19
N LYS A 36 9.27 -5.05 -5.11
CA LYS A 36 10.48 -4.25 -4.84
C LYS A 36 11.73 -5.14 -4.80
N SER A 37 11.70 -6.23 -4.05
CA SER A 37 12.84 -7.15 -3.93
C SER A 37 13.20 -7.80 -5.25
N VAL A 38 12.21 -8.32 -5.99
CA VAL A 38 12.42 -8.97 -7.28
C VAL A 38 12.97 -8.00 -8.32
N LEU A 39 12.38 -6.81 -8.46
CA LEU A 39 12.83 -5.80 -9.42
C LEU A 39 14.22 -5.26 -9.08
N HIS A 40 14.54 -5.11 -7.79
CA HIS A 40 15.87 -4.68 -7.37
C HIS A 40 16.93 -5.73 -7.74
N TRP A 41 16.63 -7.01 -7.52
CA TRP A 41 17.51 -8.09 -7.94
C TRP A 41 17.69 -8.13 -9.46
N MET A 42 16.61 -8.00 -10.23
CA MET A 42 16.67 -7.93 -11.70
C MET A 42 17.46 -6.73 -12.20
N PHE A 43 17.33 -5.57 -11.55
CA PHE A 43 18.12 -4.37 -11.85
C PHE A 43 19.60 -4.63 -11.65
N SER A 44 19.99 -5.31 -10.56
CA SER A 44 21.38 -5.69 -10.30
C SER A 44 21.93 -6.68 -11.35
N LEU A 45 21.09 -7.48 -12.00
CA LEU A 45 21.53 -8.37 -13.09
C LEU A 45 21.65 -7.63 -14.43
N ALA A 46 20.84 -6.61 -14.64
CA ALA A 46 20.82 -5.82 -15.86
C ALA A 46 21.97 -4.82 -15.94
N MET A 47 22.42 -4.33 -14.78
CA MET A 47 23.49 -3.35 -14.63
C MET A 47 24.73 -4.00 -14.04
N SER A 48 25.87 -3.88 -14.70
CA SER A 48 27.16 -4.28 -14.13
C SER A 48 28.12 -3.10 -14.15
N CYS A 49 28.64 -2.73 -12.98
CA CYS A 49 29.62 -1.65 -12.84
C CYS A 49 31.00 -2.28 -12.63
N THR A 50 31.92 -2.03 -13.57
CA THR A 50 33.31 -2.49 -13.48
C THR A 50 34.22 -1.27 -13.53
N PHE A 51 35.16 -1.15 -12.59
CA PHE A 51 36.01 0.04 -12.43
C PHE A 51 36.79 0.42 -13.72
N ALA A 52 37.17 -0.57 -14.54
CA ALA A 52 37.95 -0.36 -15.76
C ALA A 52 37.10 -0.01 -17.00
N ILE A 53 35.81 -0.36 -17.03
CA ILE A 53 34.94 -0.30 -18.22
C ILE A 53 33.75 0.64 -18.00
N GLY A 54 33.46 0.98 -16.74
CA GLY A 54 32.31 1.79 -16.35
C GLY A 54 31.04 0.95 -16.18
N VAL A 55 29.90 1.55 -16.51
CA VAL A 55 28.58 0.92 -16.40
C VAL A 55 28.25 0.19 -17.69
N THR A 56 28.09 -1.13 -17.60
CA THR A 56 27.68 -1.98 -18.71
C THR A 56 26.21 -2.39 -18.52
N MET A 57 25.43 -2.24 -19.59
CA MET A 57 24.02 -2.58 -19.62
C MET A 57 23.84 -3.83 -20.46
N ARG A 58 23.21 -4.86 -19.89
CA ARG A 58 22.93 -6.09 -20.62
C ARG A 58 21.53 -6.01 -21.24
N PRO A 59 21.40 -5.93 -22.58
CA PRO A 59 20.14 -5.62 -23.24
C PRO A 59 19.03 -6.65 -22.97
N VAL A 60 19.37 -7.93 -22.91
CA VAL A 60 18.38 -9.00 -22.63
C VAL A 60 17.81 -8.90 -21.21
N GLN A 61 18.66 -8.67 -20.20
CA GLN A 61 18.18 -8.47 -18.82
C GLN A 61 17.38 -7.17 -18.66
N ASN A 62 17.70 -6.12 -19.41
CA ASN A 62 16.91 -4.89 -19.43
C ASN A 62 15.48 -5.11 -19.97
N LEU A 63 15.30 -6.00 -20.96
CA LEU A 63 13.95 -6.34 -21.45
C LEU A 63 13.12 -7.02 -20.36
N TYR A 64 13.71 -7.97 -19.62
CA TYR A 64 13.03 -8.61 -18.50
C TYR A 64 12.70 -7.61 -17.39
N LEU A 65 13.63 -6.71 -17.06
CA LEU A 65 13.39 -5.64 -16.08
C LEU A 65 12.24 -4.73 -16.51
N THR A 66 12.22 -4.33 -17.78
CA THR A 66 11.16 -3.48 -18.35
C THR A 66 9.80 -4.15 -18.26
N ALA A 67 9.71 -5.44 -18.61
CA ALA A 67 8.49 -6.21 -18.49
C ALA A 67 8.02 -6.31 -17.02
N GLY A 68 8.94 -6.56 -16.07
CA GLY A 68 8.63 -6.59 -14.65
C GLY A 68 8.10 -5.25 -14.11
N VAL A 69 8.74 -4.14 -14.50
CA VAL A 69 8.30 -2.78 -14.13
C VAL A 69 6.94 -2.46 -14.74
N ALA A 70 6.68 -2.88 -15.98
CA ALA A 70 5.38 -2.70 -16.64
C ALA A 70 4.27 -3.46 -15.88
N ILE A 71 4.52 -4.69 -15.43
CA ILE A 71 3.56 -5.45 -14.61
C ILE A 71 3.28 -4.72 -13.29
N LEU A 72 4.31 -4.23 -12.60
CA LEU A 72 4.15 -3.44 -11.38
C LEU A 72 3.34 -2.16 -11.65
N ALA A 73 3.59 -1.48 -12.76
CA ALA A 73 2.86 -0.27 -13.14
C ALA A 73 1.38 -0.57 -13.42
N ILE A 74 1.06 -1.66 -14.10
CA ILE A 74 -0.32 -2.13 -14.32
C ILE A 74 -1.00 -2.42 -12.97
N PHE A 75 -0.32 -3.14 -12.08
CA PHE A 75 -0.82 -3.44 -10.74
C PHE A 75 -1.09 -2.17 -9.92
N ALA A 76 -0.13 -1.24 -9.87
CA ALA A 76 -0.25 0.01 -9.15
C ALA A 76 -1.35 0.91 -9.73
N THR A 77 -1.46 0.97 -11.06
CA THR A 77 -2.51 1.72 -11.76
C THR A 77 -3.87 1.08 -11.49
N GLY A 78 -3.98 -0.24 -11.52
CA GLY A 78 -5.18 -0.97 -11.14
C GLY A 78 -5.61 -0.66 -9.70
N LEU A 79 -4.68 -0.65 -8.76
CA LEU A 79 -4.95 -0.24 -7.38
C LEU A 79 -5.38 1.22 -7.25
N ALA A 80 -4.77 2.13 -8.01
CA ALA A 80 -5.10 3.55 -7.98
C ALA A 80 -6.48 3.84 -8.58
N LEU A 81 -6.84 3.13 -9.66
CA LEU A 81 -8.15 3.24 -10.31
C LEU A 81 -9.24 2.47 -9.56
N TRP A 82 -8.87 1.47 -8.76
CA TRP A 82 -9.81 0.76 -7.93
C TRP A 82 -10.33 1.68 -6.84
N LYS A 83 -11.43 2.36 -7.13
CA LYS A 83 -12.18 3.12 -6.14
C LYS A 83 -12.78 2.12 -5.15
N PRO A 84 -12.31 2.09 -3.88
CA PRO A 84 -12.97 1.25 -2.91
C PRO A 84 -14.42 1.79 -2.77
N LYS A 85 -15.45 0.94 -2.81
CA LYS A 85 -16.87 1.37 -2.66
C LYS A 85 -17.25 1.59 -1.19
N GLY A 86 -17.56 2.82 -0.80
CA GLY A 86 -17.94 3.18 0.58
C GLY A 86 -17.88 4.69 0.85
N SER A 87 -18.61 5.16 1.86
CA SER A 87 -18.66 6.57 2.24
C SER A 87 -17.31 7.02 2.82
N GLN A 88 -16.63 7.96 2.17
CA GLN A 88 -15.60 8.76 2.82
C GLN A 88 -16.32 9.92 3.51
N PRO A 89 -16.12 10.15 4.82
CA PRO A 89 -16.76 11.26 5.49
C PRO A 89 -16.26 12.58 4.87
N VAL A 90 -17.20 13.49 4.60
CA VAL A 90 -16.99 14.77 3.90
C VAL A 90 -15.91 15.64 4.56
N ASN A 91 -15.57 15.37 5.81
CA ASN A 91 -14.57 16.07 6.61
C ASN A 91 -13.16 15.46 6.57
N TYR A 92 -12.86 14.49 5.69
CA TYR A 92 -11.53 13.83 5.64
C TYR A 92 -10.34 14.79 5.46
N GLY A 93 -10.57 15.99 4.91
CA GLY A 93 -9.56 17.04 4.77
C GLY A 93 -9.36 17.94 6.00
N HIS A 94 -10.27 17.89 6.98
CA HIS A 94 -10.23 18.76 8.16
C HIS A 94 -9.91 17.94 9.42
N LEU A 95 -8.61 17.79 9.70
CA LEU A 95 -8.09 16.97 10.81
C LEU A 95 -8.79 17.23 12.14
N HIS A 96 -9.09 18.49 12.43
CA HIS A 96 -9.75 18.89 13.67
C HIS A 96 -11.17 18.32 13.81
N THR A 97 -11.90 18.21 12.70
CA THR A 97 -13.29 17.70 12.71
C THR A 97 -13.29 16.19 12.84
N ILE A 98 -12.28 15.52 12.28
CA ILE A 98 -12.08 14.08 12.41
C ILE A 98 -11.83 13.71 13.88
N ILE A 99 -10.98 14.46 14.58
CA ILE A 99 -10.68 14.25 16.00
C ILE A 99 -11.96 14.39 16.84
N ASN A 100 -12.72 15.46 16.63
CA ASN A 100 -13.99 15.67 17.33
C ASN A 100 -15.03 14.56 17.05
N THR A 101 -15.01 13.97 15.86
CA THR A 101 -15.93 12.88 15.50
C THR A 101 -15.54 11.56 16.19
N ILE A 102 -14.25 11.31 16.39
CA ILE A 102 -13.75 10.11 17.09
C ILE A 102 -14.11 10.14 18.57
N ASP A 103 -14.07 11.34 19.17
CA ASP A 103 -14.36 11.50 20.59
C ASP A 103 -15.82 11.20 20.94
N SER A 104 -16.76 11.44 20.00
CA SER A 104 -18.19 11.21 20.21
C SER A 104 -18.67 9.79 19.89
N TRP A 105 -17.79 8.84 19.54
CA TRP A 105 -18.22 7.48 19.19
C TRP A 105 -18.57 6.61 20.41
N PRO A 106 -19.68 5.85 20.35
CA PRO A 106 -20.07 4.96 21.43
C PRO A 106 -19.05 3.82 21.56
N LYS A 107 -18.47 3.69 22.76
CA LYS A 107 -17.51 2.64 23.12
C LYS A 107 -18.26 1.53 23.85
N GLU A 108 -18.60 0.46 23.15
CA GLU A 108 -19.15 -0.75 23.78
C GLU A 108 -18.15 -1.91 23.67
N GLY A 109 -17.72 -2.45 24.80
CA GLY A 109 -16.88 -3.67 24.85
C GLY A 109 -15.56 -3.58 24.08
N GLY A 110 -14.92 -2.41 24.02
CA GLY A 110 -13.64 -2.21 23.32
C GLY A 110 -13.73 -2.08 21.80
N LYS A 111 -14.94 -1.91 21.26
CA LYS A 111 -15.19 -1.61 19.85
C LYS A 111 -15.78 -0.20 19.70
N ILE A 112 -15.42 0.46 18.60
CA ILE A 112 -16.04 1.71 18.15
C ILE A 112 -16.94 1.41 16.95
N TYR A 113 -18.12 2.01 16.95
CA TYR A 113 -19.15 1.92 15.91
C TYR A 113 -19.37 3.28 15.26
#